data_AF-T1AN42-F1
#
_entry.id   AF-T1AN42-F1
#
_cell.length_a   1.000
_cell.length_b   1.000
_cell.length_c   1.000
_cell.angle_alpha   90.00
_cell.angle_beta   90.00
_cell.angle_gamma   90.00
#
_symmetry.space_group_name_H-M   'P 1'
#
loop_
_entity.id
_entity.type
_entity.pdbx_description
1 polymer ?
#
loop_
_entity_poly.entity_id
_entity_poly.type
_entity_poly.pdbx_seq_one_letter_code
_entity_poly.pdbx_strand_id
1 'polypeptide(L)' 'MPLGHSEIMWTPKMEARVLQELDLHEQDRVLEIGTGSGYLTALMAQLAGMVHSVEDRAELSR' A
#
# COMPACT_ATOMS: atom_id res chain seq x y z
N MET A 1 10.31 5.59 -6.78
CA MET A 1 11.00 4.82 -7.85
C MET A 1 10.02 4.59 -9.00
N PRO A 2 10.43 4.59 -10.28
CA PRO A 2 9.54 4.24 -11.37
C PRO A 2 9.10 2.77 -11.28
N LEU A 3 7.80 2.50 -11.44
CA LEU A 3 7.23 1.14 -11.41
C LEU A 3 6.93 0.60 -12.81
N GLY A 4 7.08 1.42 -13.84
CA GLY A 4 6.59 1.17 -15.19
C GLY A 4 5.32 1.97 -15.47
N HIS A 5 4.90 2.03 -16.73
CA HIS A 5 3.63 2.66 -17.14
C HIS A 5 3.37 4.09 -16.58
N SER A 6 4.43 4.88 -16.45
CA SER A 6 4.43 6.24 -15.88
C SER A 6 4.03 6.33 -14.40
N GLU A 7 4.00 5.22 -13.67
CA GLU A 7 3.77 5.20 -12.24
C GLU A 7 5.05 5.36 -11.44
N ILE A 8 4.92 6.05 -10.31
CA ILE A 8 6.02 6.36 -9.41
C ILE A 8 5.60 5.99 -8.00
N MET A 9 6.36 5.09 -7.39
CA MET A 9 6.23 4.78 -5.97
C MET A 9 6.47 6.05 -5.15
N TRP A 10 5.65 6.23 -4.11
CA TRP A 10 5.87 7.23 -3.08
C TRP A 10 7.26 7.10 -2.46
N THR A 11 7.71 8.18 -1.84
CA THR A 11 8.93 8.11 -1.03
C THR A 11 8.61 7.42 0.29
N PRO A 12 9.58 6.71 0.90
CA PRO A 12 9.38 6.07 2.20
C PRO A 12 8.86 7.03 3.29
N LYS A 13 9.24 8.30 3.22
CA LYS A 13 8.76 9.35 4.13
C LYS A 13 7.25 9.61 3.99
N MET A 14 6.74 9.61 2.75
CA MET A 14 5.31 9.80 2.50
C MET A 14 4.52 8.60 2.99
N GLU A 15 4.98 7.38 2.69
CA GLU A 15 4.33 6.13 3.15
C GLU A 15 4.28 6.08 4.68
N ALA A 16 5.40 6.36 5.36
CA ALA A 16 5.44 6.43 6.82
C ALA A 16 4.48 7.49 7.39
N ARG A 17 4.39 8.67 6.77
CA ARG A 17 3.47 9.71 7.21
C ARG A 17 2.02 9.26 7.07
N VAL A 18 1.64 8.63 5.96
CA VAL A 18 0.28 8.11 5.75
C VAL A 18 -0.05 7.04 6.79
N LEU A 19 0.85 6.09 7.06
CA LEU A 19 0.63 5.06 8.07
C LEU A 19 0.43 5.65 9.48
N GLN A 20 1.18 6.71 9.82
CA GLN A 20 1.00 7.42 11.10
C GLN A 20 -0.36 8.10 11.21
N GLU A 21 -0.88 8.67 10.12
CA GLU A 21 -2.18 9.36 10.12
C GLU A 21 -3.35 8.38 10.07
N LEU A 22 -3.16 7.18 9.49
CA LEU A 22 -4.17 6.13 9.45
C LEU A 22 -4.38 5.46 10.82
N ASP A 23 -3.37 5.50 11.71
CA ASP A 23 -3.40 4.94 13.07
C ASP A 23 -3.99 3.51 13.13
N LEU A 24 -3.48 2.63 12.25
CA LEU A 24 -3.99 1.28 12.05
C LEU A 24 -3.73 0.38 13.27
N HIS A 25 -4.72 -0.45 13.59
CA HIS A 25 -4.68 -1.43 14.67
C HIS A 25 -4.98 -2.85 14.16
N GLU A 26 -4.59 -3.87 14.93
CA GLU A 26 -4.68 -5.30 14.56
C GLU A 26 -6.10 -5.81 14.23
N GLN A 27 -7.15 -5.05 14.51
CA GLN A 27 -8.54 -5.41 14.21
C GLN A 27 -9.07 -4.73 12.95
N ASP A 28 -8.32 -3.79 12.39
CA ASP A 28 -8.74 -3.02 11.24
C ASP A 28 -8.73 -3.85 9.97
N ARG A 29 -9.68 -3.52 9.09
CA ARG A 29 -9.76 -4.06 7.73
C ARG A 29 -9.58 -2.93 6.74
N VAL A 30 -8.50 -3.00 5.96
CA VAL A 30 -8.11 -1.96 5.01
C VAL A 30 -8.43 -2.39 3.59
N LEU A 31 -8.95 -1.46 2.78
CA LEU A 31 -9.01 -1.58 1.33
C LEU A 31 -8.03 -0.57 0.73
N GLU A 32 -7.01 -1.08 0.05
CA GLU A 32 -6.08 -0.29 -0.75
C GLU A 32 -6.49 -0.34 -2.22
N ILE A 33 -6.56 0.82 -2.86
CA ILE A 33 -6.86 0.95 -4.29
C ILE A 33 -5.59 1.45 -4.98
N GLY A 34 -5.03 0.62 -5.85
CA GLY A 34 -3.73 0.80 -6.49
C GLY A 34 -2.61 0.20 -5.65
N THR A 35 -2.37 -1.10 -5.83
CA THR A 35 -1.31 -1.85 -5.14
C THR A 35 0.07 -1.33 -5.52
N GLY A 36 0.27 -0.95 -6.79
CA GLY A 36 1.54 -0.43 -7.29
C GLY A 36 2.71 -1.39 -7.03
N SER A 37 3.62 -1.03 -6.12
CA SER A 37 4.76 -1.88 -5.76
C SER A 37 4.47 -2.94 -4.69
N GLY A 38 3.30 -2.87 -4.05
CA GLY A 38 2.95 -3.69 -2.88
C GLY A 38 3.66 -3.28 -1.59
N TYR A 39 4.54 -2.28 -1.61
CA TYR A 39 5.31 -1.90 -0.43
C TYR A 39 4.43 -1.29 0.66
N LEU A 40 3.55 -0.35 0.31
CA LEU A 40 2.60 0.21 1.27
C LEU A 40 1.63 -0.85 1.77
N THR A 41 1.14 -1.74 0.90
CA THR A 41 0.33 -2.92 1.27
C THR A 41 1.02 -3.75 2.35
N ALA A 42 2.31 -4.07 2.15
CA ALA A 42 3.09 -4.88 3.07
C ALA A 42 3.26 -4.19 4.43
N LEU A 43 3.48 -2.87 4.44
CA LEU A 43 3.55 -2.10 5.68
C LEU A 43 2.20 -2.08 6.41
N MET A 44 1.09 -1.86 5.70
CA MET A 44 -0.25 -1.92 6.30
C MET A 44 -0.56 -3.30 6.85
N ALA A 45 -0.16 -4.38 6.17
CA ALA A 45 -0.37 -5.76 6.61
C ALA A 45 0.43 -6.15 7.87
N GLN A 46 1.42 -5.36 8.28
CA GLN A 46 2.09 -5.52 9.57
C GLN A 46 1.37 -4.83 10.73
N LEU A 47 0.45 -3.90 10.44
CA LEU A 47 -0.22 -3.07 11.43
C LEU A 47 -1.71 -3.39 11.57
N ALA A 48 -2.38 -3.68 10.45
CA ALA A 48 -3.80 -4.01 10.39
C ALA A 48 -4.03 -5.53 10.41
N GLY A 49 -5.22 -5.95 10.86
CA GLY A 49 -5.61 -7.36 10.87
C GLY A 49 -5.83 -7.94 9.48
N MET A 50 -6.31 -7.13 8.54
CA MET A 50 -6.56 -7.56 7.17
C MET A 50 -6.38 -6.40 6.20
N VAL A 51 -5.68 -6.66 5.09
CA VAL A 51 -5.53 -5.72 3.99
C VAL A 51 -6.00 -6.41 2.71
N HIS A 52 -6.98 -5.81 2.04
CA HIS A 52 -7.34 -6.12 0.67
C HIS A 52 -6.75 -5.04 -0.23
N SER A 53 -5.96 -5.44 -1.21
CA SER A 53 -5.42 -4.52 -2.21
C SER A 53 -5.96 -4.89 -3.59
N VAL A 54 -6.30 -3.87 -4.37
CA VAL A 54 -6.78 -4.03 -5.74
C VAL A 54 -5.91 -3.23 -6.70
N GLU A 55 -5.64 -3.84 -7.84
CA GLU A 55 -4.78 -3.29 -8.89
C GLU A 55 -5.46 -3.50 -10.24
N ASP A 56 -5.55 -2.46 -11.07
CA ASP A 56 -6.16 -2.55 -12.40
C ASP A 56 -5.15 -3.09 -13.43
N ARG A 57 -3.85 -3.03 -13.11
CA ARG A 57 -2.74 -3.52 -13.94
C ARG A 57 -2.24 -4.87 -13.47
N ALA A 58 -2.56 -5.91 -14.23
CA ALA A 58 -2.13 -7.28 -13.95
C ALA A 58 -0.61 -7.44 -13.74
N GLU A 59 0.21 -6.61 -14.37
CA GLU A 59 1.67 -6.64 -14.23
C GLU A 59 2.19 -6.25 -12.84
N LEU A 60 1.39 -5.48 -12.09
CA LEU A 60 1.68 -4.97 -10.75
C LEU A 60 0.97 -5.78 -9.65
N SER A 61 0.05 -6.67 -10.01
CA SER A 61 -0.73 -7.52 -9.09
C SER A 61 0.05 -8.71 -8.50
N ARG A 62 1.36 -8.59 -8.28
CA ARG A 62 2.23 -9.71 -7.87
C ARG A 62 2.22 -9.99 -6.38
#